data_AF-K1T3T1-F1
#
_entry.id   AF-K1T3T1-F1
#
_cell.length_a   1.000
_cell.length_b   1.000
_cell.length_c   1.000
_cell.angle_alpha   90.00
_cell.angle_beta   90.00
_cell.angle_gamma   90.00
#
_symmetry.space_group_name_H-M   'P 1'
#
loop_
_entity.id
_entity.type
_entity.pdbx_description
1 polymer ?
#
loop_
_entity_poly.entity_id
_entity_poly.type
_entity_poly.pdbx_seq_one_letter_code
_entity_poly.pdbx_strand_id
1 'polypeptide(L)'
;AHDVLKTVIDEGEYKLLDNFGDVWDVDHNNSEESLFEVQYMYDGTYALGGSLTVITGARSGPGDGWSWGQPTANLEQAYIDAGDTERLRWTIIKTGCTEIAGENNFDKFVENNTKIANYKDYIEKYGWDPECYIIDPSQHKSARIVRKYFVPIEKRPEVYNIDKIPLDHRILRYAD
;
A
#
# COMPACT_ATOMS: atom_id res chain seq x y z
N ALA A 1 -2.19 -6.39 -30.99
CA ALA A 1 -2.45 -6.51 -29.53
C ALA A 1 -2.94 -7.91 -29.20
N HIS A 2 -4.10 -8.33 -29.71
CA HIS A 2 -4.68 -9.67 -29.47
C HIS A 2 -3.67 -10.83 -29.61
N ASP A 3 -3.02 -10.97 -30.76
CA ASP A 3 -2.17 -12.15 -31.02
C ASP A 3 -0.95 -12.22 -30.10
N VAL A 4 -0.33 -11.06 -29.80
CA VAL A 4 0.82 -10.97 -28.89
C VAL A 4 0.41 -11.30 -27.44
N LEU A 5 -0.74 -10.79 -26.99
CA LEU A 5 -1.24 -11.09 -25.64
C LEU A 5 -1.70 -12.55 -25.53
N LYS A 6 -2.24 -13.11 -26.62
CA LYS A 6 -2.60 -14.54 -26.69
C LYS A 6 -1.36 -15.43 -26.57
N THR A 7 -0.23 -15.06 -27.17
CA THR A 7 1.03 -15.79 -26.97
C THR A 7 1.42 -15.86 -25.50
N VAL A 8 1.35 -14.75 -24.76
CA VAL A 8 1.67 -14.72 -23.32
C VAL A 8 0.76 -15.66 -22.51
N ILE A 9 -0.51 -15.77 -22.89
CA ILE A 9 -1.45 -16.71 -22.26
C ILE A 9 -1.13 -18.17 -22.63
N ASP A 10 -0.90 -18.43 -23.91
CA ASP A 10 -0.73 -19.79 -24.44
C ASP A 10 0.62 -20.42 -24.04
N GLU A 11 1.65 -19.62 -23.72
CA GLU A 11 2.95 -20.10 -23.23
C GLU A 11 2.86 -20.73 -21.83
N GLY A 12 1.90 -20.31 -21.00
CA GLY A 12 1.68 -20.88 -19.67
C GLY A 12 2.78 -20.60 -18.64
N GLU A 13 3.69 -19.68 -18.93
CA GLU A 13 4.81 -19.29 -18.05
C GLU A 13 4.38 -18.37 -16.89
N TYR A 14 3.21 -17.74 -17.02
CA TYR A 14 2.65 -16.82 -16.02
C TYR A 14 1.25 -17.28 -15.61
N LYS A 15 0.89 -17.00 -14.36
CA LYS A 15 -0.49 -17.19 -13.86
C LYS A 15 -0.80 -16.18 -12.76
N LEU A 16 -2.09 -16.00 -12.49
CA LEU A 16 -2.54 -15.21 -11.35
C LEU A 16 -2.11 -15.89 -10.04
N LEU A 17 -1.69 -15.09 -9.07
CA LEU A 17 -1.48 -15.54 -7.70
C LEU A 17 -2.82 -15.90 -7.06
N ASP A 18 -2.81 -16.91 -6.19
CA ASP A 18 -4.03 -17.38 -5.51
C ASP A 18 -4.62 -16.29 -4.59
N ASN A 19 -3.77 -15.48 -3.95
CA ASN A 19 -4.19 -14.34 -3.13
C ASN A 19 -3.82 -13.01 -3.80
N PHE A 20 -4.81 -12.15 -3.98
CA PHE A 20 -4.58 -10.83 -4.58
C PHE A 20 -3.61 -9.94 -3.78
N GLY A 21 -3.52 -10.15 -2.46
CA GLY A 21 -2.61 -9.42 -1.60
C GLY A 21 -1.13 -9.68 -1.88
N ASP A 22 -0.82 -10.91 -2.32
CA ASP A 22 0.56 -11.33 -2.59
C ASP A 22 1.15 -10.55 -3.77
N VAL A 23 0.30 -10.04 -4.68
CA VAL A 23 0.71 -9.18 -5.82
C VAL A 23 1.50 -7.95 -5.37
N TRP A 24 1.27 -7.43 -4.17
CA TRP A 24 1.91 -6.21 -3.66
C TRP A 24 2.84 -6.46 -2.47
N ASP A 25 3.16 -7.72 -2.22
CA ASP A 25 4.00 -8.13 -1.09
C ASP A 25 5.49 -8.13 -1.50
N VAL A 26 6.36 -7.76 -0.58
CA VAL A 26 7.81 -7.79 -0.78
C VAL A 26 8.36 -9.22 -0.85
N ASP A 27 7.66 -10.17 -0.22
CA ASP A 27 8.03 -11.60 -0.26
C ASP A 27 7.64 -12.27 -1.59
N HIS A 28 6.95 -11.55 -2.47
CA HIS A 28 6.44 -12.02 -3.75
C HIS A 28 6.92 -11.13 -4.91
N ASN A 29 8.09 -10.50 -4.79
CA ASN A 29 8.80 -9.92 -5.94
C ASN A 29 9.11 -11.03 -6.96
N ASN A 30 9.12 -10.68 -8.26
CA ASN A 30 9.32 -11.65 -9.35
C ASN A 30 8.39 -12.88 -9.29
N SER A 31 7.17 -12.70 -8.79
CA SER A 31 6.19 -13.79 -8.74
C SER A 31 5.75 -14.26 -10.13
N GLU A 32 5.08 -15.40 -10.17
CA GLU A 32 4.49 -15.97 -11.39
C GLU A 32 3.37 -15.13 -12.03
N GLU A 33 2.86 -14.11 -11.33
CA GLU A 33 1.97 -13.10 -11.92
C GLU A 33 2.74 -11.90 -12.50
N SER A 34 4.04 -11.80 -12.26
CA SER A 34 4.82 -10.64 -12.63
C SER A 34 5.48 -10.74 -13.99
N LEU A 35 5.23 -9.76 -14.87
CA LEU A 35 5.81 -9.71 -16.21
C LEU A 35 6.98 -8.72 -16.28
N PHE A 36 6.89 -7.61 -15.56
CA PHE A 36 7.95 -6.60 -15.55
C PHE A 36 7.92 -5.75 -14.28
N GLU A 37 9.05 -5.73 -13.56
CA GLU A 37 9.23 -4.95 -12.34
C GLU A 37 10.57 -4.20 -12.36
N VAL A 38 10.59 -3.01 -11.75
CA VAL A 38 11.84 -2.36 -11.35
C VAL A 38 12.33 -3.04 -10.08
N GLN A 39 13.54 -3.57 -10.15
CA GLN A 39 14.17 -4.37 -9.12
C GLN A 39 14.77 -3.49 -8.02
N TYR A 40 14.42 -3.79 -6.78
CA TYR A 40 14.94 -3.13 -5.58
C TYR A 40 15.47 -4.15 -4.59
N MET A 41 16.44 -3.73 -3.79
CA MET A 41 16.98 -4.54 -2.70
C MET A 41 17.35 -3.65 -1.51
N TYR A 42 17.26 -4.23 -0.32
CA TYR A 42 17.77 -3.56 0.86
C TYR A 42 19.29 -3.70 0.93
N ASP A 43 19.97 -2.58 1.14
CA ASP A 43 21.38 -2.52 1.55
C ASP A 43 21.55 -1.40 2.56
N GLY A 44 22.11 -1.67 3.75
CA GLY A 44 22.26 -0.66 4.80
C GLY A 44 23.06 0.57 4.37
N THR A 45 23.98 0.42 3.41
CA THR A 45 24.91 1.46 2.96
C THR A 45 24.43 2.11 1.66
N TYR A 46 24.09 1.33 0.65
CA TYR A 46 23.76 1.82 -0.69
C TYR A 46 22.26 2.07 -0.90
N ALA A 47 21.93 3.07 -1.71
CA ALA A 47 20.56 3.43 -2.10
C ALA A 47 20.03 2.49 -3.20
N LEU A 48 19.86 1.21 -2.87
CA LEU A 48 19.42 0.17 -3.80
C LEU A 48 17.92 -0.18 -3.67
N GLY A 49 17.22 0.47 -2.74
CA GLY A 49 15.81 0.23 -2.50
C GLY A 49 14.89 1.25 -3.18
N GLY A 50 13.60 0.96 -3.14
CA GLY A 50 12.53 1.83 -3.61
C GLY A 50 12.15 2.90 -2.60
N SER A 51 11.52 3.96 -3.12
CA SER A 51 11.08 5.15 -2.37
C SER A 51 9.58 5.31 -2.26
N LEU A 52 8.82 4.55 -3.05
CA LEU A 52 7.38 4.78 -3.23
C LEU A 52 6.61 4.63 -1.93
N THR A 53 6.96 3.66 -1.08
CA THR A 53 6.36 3.44 0.23
C THR A 53 6.45 4.68 1.14
N VAL A 54 7.56 5.43 1.06
CA VAL A 54 7.73 6.67 1.84
C VAL A 54 7.04 7.84 1.16
N ILE A 55 7.23 8.00 -0.15
CA ILE A 55 6.62 9.07 -0.95
C ILE A 55 5.09 9.05 -0.81
N THR A 56 4.48 7.87 -0.89
CA THR A 56 3.02 7.70 -0.80
C THR A 56 2.51 7.43 0.61
N GLY A 57 3.40 7.22 1.58
CA GLY A 57 3.03 7.00 2.97
C GLY A 57 2.40 8.23 3.63
N ALA A 58 1.65 8.02 4.70
CA ALA A 58 1.04 9.11 5.46
C ALA A 58 2.08 9.95 6.21
N ARG A 59 1.89 11.27 6.17
CA ARG A 59 2.64 12.22 6.97
C ARG A 59 2.45 11.92 8.45
N SER A 60 3.55 11.90 9.20
CA SER A 60 3.54 11.60 10.63
C SER A 60 2.91 10.26 11.02
N GLY A 61 2.71 9.36 10.04
CA GLY A 61 2.36 7.95 10.25
C GLY A 61 3.56 7.14 10.74
N PRO A 62 3.40 5.83 11.01
CA PRO A 62 4.53 4.95 11.23
C PRO A 62 5.48 5.00 10.02
N GLY A 63 6.69 5.53 10.22
CA GLY A 63 7.68 5.75 9.15
C GLY A 63 7.67 7.13 8.47
N ASP A 64 6.85 8.09 8.93
CA ASP A 64 6.80 9.50 8.50
C ASP A 64 6.86 9.72 6.97
N GLY A 65 5.84 9.25 6.26
CA GLY A 65 5.74 9.40 4.81
C GLY A 65 5.48 10.85 4.36
N TRP A 66 5.39 11.05 3.04
CA TRP A 66 5.33 12.39 2.44
C TRP A 66 3.97 12.78 1.86
N SER A 67 3.00 11.86 1.85
CA SER A 67 1.62 12.12 1.42
C SER A 67 1.46 12.56 -0.05
N TRP A 68 2.31 12.06 -0.95
CA TRP A 68 2.21 12.30 -2.40
C TRP A 68 1.53 11.15 -3.15
N GLY A 69 0.87 11.43 -4.28
CA GLY A 69 0.29 10.37 -5.13
C GLY A 69 -0.91 9.63 -4.52
N GLN A 70 -1.75 10.34 -3.75
CA GLN A 70 -2.77 9.73 -2.91
C GLN A 70 -4.03 9.32 -3.68
N PRO A 71 -4.67 8.17 -3.37
CA PRO A 71 -5.92 7.76 -4.00
C PRO A 71 -7.02 8.80 -3.84
N THR A 72 -7.87 8.92 -4.87
CA THR A 72 -9.03 9.80 -4.85
C THR A 72 -10.24 9.09 -4.24
N ALA A 73 -11.19 9.87 -3.72
CA ALA A 73 -12.50 9.32 -3.30
C ALA A 73 -13.27 8.70 -4.47
N ASN A 74 -13.07 9.20 -5.70
CA ASN A 74 -13.70 8.63 -6.89
C ASN A 74 -13.16 7.23 -7.23
N LEU A 75 -11.86 6.99 -7.06
CA LEU A 75 -11.28 5.65 -7.23
C LEU A 75 -11.84 4.67 -6.18
N GLU A 76 -11.95 5.08 -4.93
CA GLU A 76 -12.60 4.26 -3.89
C GLU A 76 -14.05 3.95 -4.25
N GLN A 77 -14.81 4.95 -4.68
CA GLN A 77 -16.21 4.78 -5.06
C GLN A 77 -16.37 3.79 -6.23
N ALA A 78 -15.45 3.78 -7.19
CA ALA A 78 -15.49 2.82 -8.30
C ALA A 78 -15.39 1.36 -7.81
N TYR A 79 -14.55 1.07 -6.81
CA TYR A 79 -14.50 -0.27 -6.21
C TYR A 79 -15.78 -0.60 -5.44
N ILE A 80 -16.33 0.37 -4.70
CA ILE A 80 -17.58 0.21 -3.94
C ILE A 80 -18.76 -0.09 -4.88
N ASP A 81 -18.89 0.68 -5.97
CA ASP A 81 -19.95 0.52 -6.96
C ASP A 81 -19.85 -0.81 -7.70
N ALA A 82 -18.63 -1.32 -7.89
CA ALA A 82 -18.37 -2.65 -8.45
C ALA A 82 -18.58 -3.79 -7.44
N GLY A 83 -18.72 -3.50 -6.14
CA GLY A 83 -18.79 -4.49 -5.07
C GLY A 83 -17.47 -5.24 -4.83
N ASP A 84 -16.34 -4.70 -5.27
CA ASP A 84 -15.03 -5.35 -5.21
C ASP A 84 -14.28 -4.98 -3.92
N THR A 85 -14.63 -5.68 -2.84
CA THR A 85 -14.05 -5.44 -1.52
C THR A 85 -12.61 -5.95 -1.40
N GLU A 86 -12.23 -7.00 -2.14
CA GLU A 86 -10.90 -7.59 -2.06
C GLU A 86 -9.86 -6.66 -2.69
N ARG A 87 -10.09 -6.18 -3.92
CA ARG A 87 -9.13 -5.26 -4.56
C ARG A 87 -9.12 -3.91 -3.88
N LEU A 88 -10.25 -3.48 -3.31
CA LEU A 88 -10.33 -2.24 -2.53
C LEU A 88 -9.38 -2.27 -1.33
N ARG A 89 -9.48 -3.28 -0.46
CA ARG A 89 -8.66 -3.36 0.77
C ARG A 89 -7.16 -3.48 0.48
N TRP A 90 -6.80 -4.06 -0.67
CA TRP A 90 -5.41 -4.16 -1.14
C TRP A 90 -4.95 -2.96 -2.00
N THR A 91 -5.82 -1.99 -2.28
CA THR A 91 -5.48 -0.80 -3.07
C THR A 91 -5.48 0.49 -2.24
N ILE A 92 -6.40 0.64 -1.28
CA ILE A 92 -6.59 1.88 -0.52
C ILE A 92 -6.63 1.58 0.97
N ILE A 93 -5.74 2.23 1.73
CA ILE A 93 -5.92 2.38 3.19
C ILE A 93 -6.63 3.71 3.40
N LYS A 94 -7.75 3.73 4.10
CA LYS A 94 -8.52 4.95 4.37
C LYS A 94 -8.43 5.31 5.85
N THR A 95 -8.41 6.61 6.13
CA THR A 95 -8.52 7.12 7.50
C THR A 95 -9.78 6.56 8.19
N GLY A 96 -9.67 6.26 9.48
CA GLY A 96 -10.75 5.62 10.24
C GLY A 96 -10.85 4.10 10.04
N CYS A 97 -9.91 3.47 9.31
CA CYS A 97 -9.83 2.01 9.24
C CYS A 97 -9.44 1.41 10.60
N THR A 98 -9.91 0.21 10.89
CA THR A 98 -9.60 -0.57 12.10
C THR A 98 -8.69 -1.76 11.80
N GLU A 99 -8.29 -1.91 10.55
CA GLU A 99 -7.34 -2.91 10.08
C GLU A 99 -6.67 -2.41 8.81
N ILE A 100 -5.48 -2.94 8.52
CA ILE A 100 -4.82 -2.80 7.22
C ILE A 100 -4.55 -4.21 6.71
N ALA A 101 -5.01 -4.52 5.50
CA ALA A 101 -4.81 -5.85 4.91
C ALA A 101 -3.31 -6.22 4.91
N GLY A 102 -2.96 -7.39 5.45
CA GLY A 102 -1.58 -7.87 5.56
C GLY A 102 -0.71 -7.20 6.63
N GLU A 103 -1.27 -6.40 7.54
CA GLU A 103 -0.54 -5.78 8.65
C GLU A 103 -0.91 -6.45 9.98
N ASN A 104 0.06 -7.11 10.61
CA ASN A 104 -0.13 -7.81 11.88
C ASN A 104 0.14 -6.91 13.11
N ASN A 105 0.75 -5.74 12.92
CA ASN A 105 1.10 -4.80 13.98
C ASN A 105 0.23 -3.55 13.93
N PHE A 106 -1.08 -3.70 13.71
CA PHE A 106 -2.00 -2.58 13.58
C PHE A 106 -2.02 -1.65 14.82
N ASP A 107 -1.80 -2.20 16.01
CA ASP A 107 -1.70 -1.42 17.26
C ASP A 107 -0.68 -0.28 17.16
N LYS A 108 0.42 -0.46 16.43
CA LYS A 108 1.43 0.60 16.22
C LYS A 108 0.88 1.79 15.41
N PHE A 109 -0.11 1.57 14.55
CA PHE A 109 -0.79 2.63 13.81
C PHE A 109 -1.76 3.39 14.71
N VAL A 110 -2.45 2.68 15.59
CA VAL A 110 -3.35 3.26 16.60
C VAL A 110 -2.54 4.10 17.60
N GLU A 111 -1.47 3.55 18.16
CA GLU A 111 -0.54 4.27 19.04
C GLU A 111 0.01 5.53 18.38
N ASN A 112 0.26 5.49 17.07
CA ASN A 112 0.78 6.62 16.32
C ASN A 112 -0.22 7.79 16.25
N ASN A 113 -1.52 7.58 16.42
CA ASN A 113 -2.51 8.66 16.48
C ASN A 113 -2.22 9.67 17.60
N THR A 114 -1.50 9.27 18.65
CA THR A 114 -1.07 10.18 19.73
C THR A 114 -0.22 11.35 19.23
N LYS A 115 0.38 11.24 18.04
CA LYS A 115 1.14 12.31 17.38
C LYS A 115 0.27 13.31 16.62
N ILE A 116 -1.02 13.02 16.46
CA ILE A 116 -1.99 13.85 15.73
C ILE A 116 -2.71 14.75 16.73
N ALA A 117 -2.45 16.06 16.65
CA ALA A 117 -3.01 17.04 17.58
C ALA A 117 -4.55 16.99 17.65
N ASN A 118 -5.20 16.73 16.52
CA ASN A 118 -6.67 16.77 16.38
C ASN A 118 -7.32 15.38 16.46
N TYR A 119 -6.63 14.35 16.98
CA TYR A 119 -7.16 12.98 17.03
C TYR A 119 -8.56 12.90 17.68
N LYS A 120 -8.73 13.49 18.87
CA LYS A 120 -10.00 13.44 19.61
C LYS A 120 -11.13 14.11 18.84
N ASP A 121 -10.85 15.27 18.26
CA ASP A 121 -11.81 16.03 17.47
C ASP A 121 -12.25 15.25 16.23
N TYR A 122 -11.34 14.51 15.58
CA TYR A 122 -11.68 13.66 14.45
C TYR A 122 -12.56 12.47 14.84
N ILE A 123 -12.24 11.79 15.94
CA ILE A 123 -13.07 10.69 16.46
C ILE A 123 -14.49 11.18 16.74
N GLU A 124 -14.65 12.28 17.46
CA GLU A 124 -15.97 12.84 17.78
C GLU A 124 -16.71 13.31 16.52
N LYS A 125 -16.02 14.07 15.65
CA LYS A 125 -16.63 14.66 14.45
C LYS A 125 -17.11 13.62 13.45
N TYR A 126 -16.35 12.53 13.26
CA TYR A 126 -16.65 11.53 12.24
C TYR A 126 -17.26 10.24 12.80
N GLY A 127 -17.36 10.11 14.13
CA GLY A 127 -17.88 8.91 14.79
C GLY A 127 -17.04 7.67 14.51
N TRP A 128 -15.72 7.83 14.35
CA TRP A 128 -14.81 6.71 14.10
C TRP A 128 -14.53 5.91 15.37
N ASP A 129 -14.08 4.68 15.20
CA ASP A 129 -13.62 3.84 16.31
C ASP A 129 -12.42 4.51 17.00
N PRO A 130 -12.39 4.63 18.34
CA PRO A 130 -11.22 5.16 19.05
C PRO A 130 -9.91 4.43 18.73
N GLU A 131 -9.99 3.13 18.41
CA GLU A 131 -8.87 2.28 18.03
C GLU A 131 -8.65 2.25 16.50
N CYS A 132 -9.22 3.18 15.74
CA CYS A 132 -8.93 3.29 14.31
C CYS A 132 -7.56 3.92 14.04
N TYR A 133 -7.03 3.75 12.82
CA TYR A 133 -5.89 4.52 12.36
C TYR A 133 -6.34 5.83 11.69
N ILE A 134 -5.81 6.96 12.16
CA ILE A 134 -6.08 8.28 11.59
C ILE A 134 -4.94 8.67 10.64
N ILE A 135 -5.30 8.84 9.37
CA ILE A 135 -4.49 9.57 8.40
C ILE A 135 -4.96 11.03 8.46
N ASP A 136 -4.16 11.93 9.04
CA ASP A 136 -4.56 13.31 9.34
C ASP A 136 -5.01 14.06 8.08
N PRO A 137 -6.32 14.37 7.93
CA PRO A 137 -6.83 15.08 6.77
C PRO A 137 -6.22 16.48 6.58
N SER A 138 -5.66 17.09 7.63
CA SER A 138 -5.02 18.40 7.56
C SER A 138 -3.68 18.39 6.81
N GLN A 139 -2.98 17.25 6.85
CA GLN A 139 -1.71 17.02 6.17
C GLN A 139 -1.83 16.10 4.96
N HIS A 140 -3.01 15.49 4.80
CA HIS A 140 -3.26 14.44 3.83
C HIS A 140 -4.57 14.69 3.08
N LYS A 141 -4.51 15.36 1.92
CA LYS A 141 -5.69 15.90 1.21
C LYS A 141 -6.85 14.91 1.01
N SER A 142 -6.57 13.66 0.65
CA SER A 142 -7.60 12.63 0.50
C SER A 142 -7.74 11.69 1.69
N ALA A 143 -6.91 11.84 2.73
CA ALA A 143 -6.85 10.93 3.89
C ALA A 143 -6.87 9.43 3.53
N ARG A 144 -6.18 9.05 2.45
CA ARG A 144 -6.12 7.69 1.88
C ARG A 144 -4.70 7.40 1.42
N ILE A 145 -4.11 6.26 1.75
CA ILE A 145 -2.78 5.85 1.29
C ILE A 145 -2.90 4.83 0.14
N VAL A 146 -1.94 4.86 -0.79
CA VAL A 146 -1.77 3.80 -1.80
C VAL A 146 -1.27 2.52 -1.12
N ARG A 147 -2.15 1.53 -0.91
CA ARG A 147 -1.79 0.26 -0.26
C ARG A 147 -0.83 -0.57 -1.10
N LYS A 148 -0.84 -0.43 -2.43
CA LYS A 148 0.04 -1.18 -3.35
C LYS A 148 1.54 -0.95 -3.11
N TYR A 149 1.91 0.19 -2.50
CA TYR A 149 3.29 0.48 -2.13
C TYR A 149 3.54 0.34 -0.63
N PHE A 150 2.53 0.04 0.17
CA PHE A 150 2.67 -0.11 1.61
C PHE A 150 3.39 -1.42 1.93
N VAL A 151 4.37 -1.33 2.83
CA VAL A 151 5.06 -2.48 3.39
C VAL A 151 4.64 -2.62 4.87
N PRO A 152 4.14 -3.80 5.29
CA PRO A 152 3.82 -4.08 6.69
C PRO A 152 5.00 -3.81 7.62
N ILE A 153 4.76 -3.36 8.85
CA ILE A 153 5.81 -2.94 9.78
C ILE A 153 6.87 -4.02 9.98
N GLU A 154 6.44 -5.28 10.11
CA GLU A 154 7.33 -6.42 10.30
C GLU A 154 8.27 -6.69 9.12
N LYS A 155 7.89 -6.25 7.91
CA LYS A 155 8.67 -6.42 6.67
C LYS A 155 9.47 -5.17 6.29
N ARG A 156 9.42 -4.11 7.10
CA ARG A 156 10.20 -2.89 6.84
C ARG A 156 11.67 -3.12 7.21
N PRO A 157 12.61 -2.60 6.41
CA PRO A 157 14.01 -2.58 6.81
C PRO A 157 14.18 -1.74 8.08
N GLU A 158 15.25 -2.01 8.84
CA GLU A 158 15.62 -1.23 10.03
C GLU A 158 15.73 0.26 9.70
N VAL A 159 16.33 0.56 8.55
CA VAL A 159 16.37 1.91 7.98
C VAL A 159 15.21 2.07 7.01
N TYR A 160 14.05 2.46 7.53
CA TYR A 160 12.90 2.92 6.73
C TYR A 160 13.15 4.35 6.23
N ASN A 161 14.22 4.56 5.47
CA ASN A 161 14.47 5.80 4.76
C ASN A 161 13.83 5.75 3.35
N ILE A 162 14.09 6.77 2.54
CA ILE A 162 13.46 6.96 1.23
C ILE A 162 13.98 6.04 0.12
N ASP A 163 15.04 5.27 0.28
CA ASP A 163 15.69 4.58 -0.87
C ASP A 163 16.26 3.21 -0.48
N LYS A 164 15.59 2.56 0.49
CA LYS A 164 16.02 1.30 1.08
C LYS A 164 14.91 0.25 1.13
N ILE A 165 13.72 0.53 0.62
CA ILE A 165 12.61 -0.41 0.70
C ILE A 165 12.76 -1.49 -0.39
N PRO A 166 12.80 -2.80 -0.04
CA PRO A 166 13.03 -3.86 -1.02
C PRO A 166 11.78 -4.29 -1.82
N LEU A 167 10.70 -3.52 -1.79
CA LEU A 167 9.48 -3.82 -2.55
C LEU A 167 9.65 -3.40 -4.01
N ASP A 168 9.58 -4.35 -4.93
CA ASP A 168 9.72 -4.07 -6.36
C ASP A 168 8.56 -3.24 -6.91
N HIS A 169 8.88 -2.33 -7.83
CA HIS A 169 7.85 -1.56 -8.51
C HIS A 169 7.34 -2.34 -9.73
N ARG A 170 6.19 -2.98 -9.56
CA ARG A 170 5.51 -3.75 -10.59
C ARG A 170 4.84 -2.84 -11.61
N ILE A 171 5.29 -2.94 -12.85
CA ILE A 171 4.79 -2.15 -13.96
C ILE A 171 3.82 -2.98 -14.81
N LEU A 172 4.17 -4.23 -15.10
CA LEU A 172 3.32 -5.16 -15.85
C LEU A 172 3.12 -6.44 -15.04
N ARG A 173 1.87 -6.87 -14.98
CA ARG A 173 1.46 -8.13 -14.36
C ARG A 173 0.49 -8.87 -15.29
N TYR A 174 0.35 -10.16 -15.08
CA TYR A 174 -0.63 -10.98 -15.74
C TYR A 174 -2.02 -10.48 -15.30
N ALA A 175 -2.90 -10.27 -16.28
CA ALA A 175 -4.19 -9.64 -16.04
C ALA A 175 -5.30 -10.69 -16.05
N ASP A 176 -6.26 -10.48 -15.14
CA ASP A 176 -7.54 -11.16 -15.07
C ASP A 176 -8.57 -10.61 -16.06
#